data_AF-A0A9Q9SU65-F1
#
_entry.id   AF-A0A9Q9SU65-F1
#
_cell.length_a   1.000
_cell.length_b   1.000
_cell.length_c   1.000
_cell.angle_alpha   90.00
_cell.angle_beta   90.00
_cell.angle_gamma   90.00
#
_symmetry.space_group_name_H-M   'P 1'
#
loop_
_entity.id
_entity.type
_entity.pdbx_description
1 polymer ?
#
loop_
_entity_poly.entity_id
_entity_poly.type
_entity_poly.pdbx_seq_one_letter_code
_entity_poly.pdbx_strand_id
1 'polypeptide(L)' 'MIGNGRERIKPSKNAVRYFQKIRKYHFHIANLREDFLQKETTRIAQTYQEVQIEDLNVKGMIYNRKLSEAISLLGFYRFR' A
#
# COMPACT_ATOMS: atom_id res chain seq x y z
N MET A 1 9.30 -15.95 10.38
CA MET A 1 9.13 -16.11 11.84
C MET A 1 9.56 -14.82 12.50
N ILE A 2 8.87 -14.37 13.55
CA ILE A 2 9.32 -13.23 14.37
C ILE A 2 10.44 -13.78 15.27
N GLY A 3 11.69 -13.35 15.04
CA GLY A 3 12.90 -13.89 15.69
C GLY A 3 13.96 -14.27 14.66
N ASN A 4 15.24 -14.20 15.05
CA ASN A 4 16.35 -14.58 14.18
C ASN A 4 16.28 -16.10 13.92
N GLY A 5 15.69 -16.49 12.80
CA GLY A 5 15.48 -17.88 12.43
C GLY A 5 16.78 -18.68 12.28
N ARG A 6 17.92 -17.99 12.10
CA ARG A 6 19.27 -18.58 12.03
C ARG A 6 19.81 -18.97 13.40
N GLU A 7 19.44 -18.24 14.46
CA GLU A 7 19.98 -18.44 15.82
C GLU A 7 18.98 -19.12 16.77
N ARG A 8 17.78 -19.48 16.30
CA ARG A 8 16.67 -20.07 17.10
C ARG A 8 16.31 -19.26 18.36
N ILE A 9 16.59 -17.96 18.36
CA ILE A 9 16.25 -17.08 19.49
C ILE A 9 14.73 -16.85 19.48
N LYS A 10 14.06 -17.24 20.57
CA LYS A 10 12.64 -16.99 20.74
C LYS A 10 12.40 -15.47 20.88
N PRO A 11 11.41 -14.90 20.18
CA PRO A 11 11.10 -13.48 20.31
C PRO A 11 10.53 -13.18 21.70
N SER A 12 10.84 -12.00 22.23
CA SER A 12 10.25 -11.54 23.48
C SER A 12 8.73 -11.34 23.33
N LYS A 13 7.98 -11.45 24.43
CA LYS A 13 6.52 -11.22 24.45
C LYS A 13 6.16 -9.83 23.88
N ASN A 14 7.00 -8.83 24.13
CA ASN A 14 6.82 -7.46 23.63
C ASN A 14 7.02 -7.38 22.11
N ALA A 15 8.06 -8.03 21.57
CA ALA A 15 8.28 -8.10 20.13
C ALA A 15 7.09 -8.75 19.42
N VAL A 16 6.61 -9.89 19.92
CA VAL A 16 5.43 -10.57 19.34
C VAL A 16 4.21 -9.65 19.28
N ARG A 17 3.90 -8.94 20.37
CA ARG A 17 2.79 -7.98 20.42
C ARG A 17 2.97 -6.82 19.42
N TYR A 18 4.18 -6.28 19.31
CA TYR A 18 4.49 -5.19 18.38
C TYR A 18 4.27 -5.62 16.91
N PHE A 19 4.83 -6.75 16.50
CA PHE A 19 4.67 -7.25 15.13
C PHE A 19 3.24 -7.66 14.80
N GLN A 20 2.47 -8.17 15.77
CA GLN A 20 1.05 -8.42 15.57
C GLN A 20 0.27 -7.13 15.26
N LYS A 21 0.54 -6.03 15.97
CA LYS A 21 -0.08 -4.72 15.69
C LYS A 21 0.30 -4.21 14.29
N ILE A 22 1.59 -4.27 13.95
CA ILE A 22 2.09 -3.87 12.63
C ILE A 22 1.45 -4.69 11.51
N ARG A 23 1.32 -6.00 11.70
CA ARG A 23 0.69 -6.87 10.71
C ARG A 23 -0.75 -6.49 10.45
N LYS A 24 -1.52 -6.17 11.49
CA LYS A 24 -2.90 -5.68 11.35
C LYS A 24 -2.96 -4.36 10.59
N TYR A 25 -2.04 -3.44 10.89
CA TYR A 25 -1.96 -2.15 10.21
C TYR A 25 -1.62 -2.29 8.72
N HIS A 26 -0.60 -3.09 8.37
CA HIS A 26 -0.27 -3.35 6.97
C HIS A 26 -1.39 -4.06 6.23
N PHE A 27 -2.06 -5.02 6.86
CA PHE A 27 -3.22 -5.68 6.28
C PHE A 27 -4.35 -4.68 5.99
N HIS A 28 -4.63 -3.77 6.92
CA HIS A 28 -5.62 -2.72 6.73
C HIS A 28 -5.27 -1.78 5.57
N ILE A 29 -4.02 -1.30 5.50
CA ILE A 29 -3.54 -0.45 4.39
C ILE A 29 -3.63 -1.18 3.05
N ALA A 30 -3.27 -2.46 3.01
CA ALA A 30 -3.36 -3.26 1.78
C ALA A 30 -4.80 -3.40 1.29
N ASN A 31 -5.75 -3.62 2.20
CA ASN A 31 -7.17 -3.68 1.85
C ASN A 31 -7.71 -2.32 1.40
N LEU A 32 -7.32 -1.23 2.05
CA LEU A 32 -7.72 0.12 1.64
C LEU A 32 -7.23 0.46 0.23
N ARG A 33 -5.98 0.10 -0.09
CA ARG A 33 -5.40 0.23 -1.43
C ARG A 33 -6.22 -0.52 -2.48
N GLU A 34 -6.55 -1.78 -2.19
CA GLU A 34 -7.31 -2.61 -3.13
C GLU A 34 -8.73 -2.09 -3.32
N ASP A 35 -9.40 -1.72 -2.23
CA ASP A 35 -10.76 -1.16 -2.25
C ASP A 35 -10.82 0.14 -3.09
N PHE A 36 -9.87 1.05 -2.88
CA PHE A 36 -9.77 2.27 -3.68
C PHE A 36 -9.61 1.97 -5.16
N LEU A 37 -8.68 1.08 -5.53
CA LEU A 37 -8.42 0.75 -6.93
C LEU A 37 -9.64 0.16 -7.60
N GLN A 38 -10.28 -0.84 -6.97
CA GLN A 38 -11.47 -1.50 -7.51
C GLN A 38 -12.63 -0.52 -7.71
N LYS A 39 -12.87 0.35 -6.73
CA LYS A 39 -13.94 1.37 -6.81
C LYS A 39 -13.65 2.39 -7.90
N GLU A 40 -12.41 2.89 -7.97
CA GLU A 40 -12.06 3.90 -8.96
C GLU A 40 -12.02 3.37 -10.38
N THR A 41 -11.47 2.17 -10.62
CA THR A 41 -11.52 1.56 -11.95
C THR A 41 -12.95 1.31 -12.40
N THR A 42 -13.81 0.86 -11.48
CA THR A 42 -15.24 0.67 -11.76
C THR A 42 -15.91 1.99 -12.11
N ARG A 43 -15.69 3.03 -11.29
CA ARG A 43 -16.25 4.37 -11.53
C ARG A 43 -15.80 4.91 -12.88
N ILE A 44 -14.50 4.84 -13.19
CA ILE A 44 -13.95 5.33 -14.44
C ILE A 44 -14.56 4.61 -15.64
N ALA A 45 -14.59 3.27 -15.60
CA ALA A 45 -15.13 2.45 -16.69
C ALA A 45 -16.64 2.69 -16.94
N GLN A 46 -17.40 3.00 -15.89
CA GLN A 46 -18.84 3.29 -16.00
C GLN A 46 -19.12 4.74 -16.42
N THR A 47 -18.22 5.68 -16.14
CA THR A 47 -18.48 7.12 -16.32
C THR A 47 -17.95 7.65 -17.65
N TYR A 48 -16.83 7.12 -18.14
CA TYR A 48 -16.12 7.65 -19.29
C TYR A 48 -16.09 6.64 -20.44
N GLN A 49 -16.48 7.07 -21.64
CA GLN A 49 -16.38 6.24 -22.85
C GLN A 49 -14.95 6.13 -23.38
N GLU A 50 -14.11 7.14 -23.12
CA GLU A 50 -12.71 7.16 -23.49
C GLU A 50 -11.87 7.51 -22.27
N VAL A 51 -10.80 6.74 -22.05
CA VAL A 51 -9.89 6.90 -20.92
C VAL A 51 -8.47 6.94 -21.47
N GLN A 52 -7.74 8.01 -21.16
CA GLN A 52 -6.33 8.14 -21.51
C GLN A 52 -5.48 7.98 -20.25
N ILE A 53 -4.42 7.18 -20.37
CA ILE A 53 -3.51 6.89 -19.26
C ILE A 53 -2.21 7.65 -19.53
N GLU A 54 -1.86 8.54 -18.61
CA GLU A 54 -0.61 9.30 -18.67
C GLU A 54 0.54 8.52 -17.99
N ASP A 55 1.73 8.58 -18.58
CA ASP A 55 2.94 8.10 -17.93
C ASP A 55 3.47 9.19 -16.97
N LEU A 56 3.08 9.07 -15.70
CA LEU A 56 3.50 10.00 -14.65
C LEU A 56 4.84 9.56 -14.04
N ASN A 57 5.71 10.52 -13.73
CA ASN A 57 6.89 10.29 -12.91
C ASN A 57 6.52 10.07 -11.42
N VAL A 58 5.81 8.97 -11.14
CA VAL A 58 5.34 8.59 -9.81
C VAL A 58 6.50 8.50 -8.82
N LYS A 59 7.67 8.02 -9.27
CA LYS A 59 8.88 7.96 -8.46
C LYS A 59 9.29 9.37 -7.99
N GLY A 60 9.31 10.35 -8.89
CA GLY A 60 9.53 11.76 -8.58
C GLY A 60 8.52 12.31 -7.58
N MET A 61 7.24 11.98 -7.75
CA MET A 61 6.17 12.44 -6.87
C MET A 61 6.25 11.83 -5.47
N ILE A 62 6.76 10.61 -5.31
CA ILE A 62 7.02 9.99 -4.00
C ILE A 62 8.13 10.73 -3.23
N TYR A 63 9.08 11.37 -3.91
CA TYR A 63 10.08 12.19 -3.21
C TYR A 63 9.50 13.48 -2.61
N ASN A 64 8.33 13.92 -3.08
CA ASN A 64 7.65 15.08 -2.51
C ASN A 64 7.00 14.69 -1.17
N ARG A 65 7.54 15.19 -0.06
CA ARG A 65 7.06 14.89 1.30
C ARG A 65 5.55 15.15 1.50
N LYS A 66 4.96 16.13 0.80
CA LYS A 66 3.53 16.46 0.93
C LYS A 66 2.62 15.46 0.21
N LEU A 67 3.09 14.86 -0.87
CA LEU A 67 2.28 13.98 -1.73
C LEU A 67 2.64 12.49 -1.57
N SER A 68 3.83 12.21 -1.03
CA SER A 68 4.42 10.87 -0.91
C SER A 68 3.49 9.86 -0.25
N GLU A 69 2.86 10.24 0.86
CA GLU A 69 1.97 9.38 1.63
C GLU A 69 0.70 9.06 0.84
N ALA A 70 0.00 10.07 0.33
CA ALA A 70 -1.21 9.88 -0.46
C ALA A 70 -0.96 9.03 -1.71
N ILE A 71 0.10 9.31 -2.46
CA ILE A 71 0.46 8.56 -3.68
C ILE A 71 0.79 7.09 -3.36
N SER A 72 1.51 6.86 -2.26
CA SER A 72 1.86 5.52 -1.80
C SER A 72 0.66 4.75 -1.23
N LEU A 73 -0.29 5.45 -0.59
CA LEU A 73 -1.51 4.89 -0.05
C LEU A 73 -2.53 4.58 -1.14
N LEU A 74 -2.63 5.38 -2.19
CA LEU A 74 -3.59 5.17 -3.29
C LEU A 74 -3.05 4.22 -4.37
N GLY A 75 -1.76 3.89 -4.32
CA GLY A 75 -1.17 2.88 -5.20
C GLY A 75 -1.09 3.32 -6.65
N PHE A 76 -0.72 4.59 -6.91
CA PHE A 76 -0.72 5.18 -8.26
C PHE A 76 0.11 4.38 -9.28
N TYR A 77 1.14 3.66 -8.84
CA TYR A 77 1.95 2.76 -9.69
C TYR A 77 1.17 1.54 -10.24
N ARG A 78 -0.07 1.31 -9.79
CA ARG A 78 -0.91 0.19 -10.20
C ARG A 78 -1.86 0.52 -11.35
N PHE A 79 -2.15 1.81 -11.60
CA PHE A 79 -2.91 2.19 -12.78
C PHE A 79 -2.00 2.02 -14.01
N ARG A 80 -2.43 1.17 -14.95
CA ARG A 80 -1.75 0.82 -16.20
C ARG A 80 -2.78 0.54 -17.28
#